data_AF-A0A1I8G8L1-F1
#
_entry.id   AF-A0A1I8G8L1-F1
#
_cell.length_a   1.000
_cell.length_b   1.000
_cell.length_c   1.000
_cell.angle_alpha   90.00
_cell.angle_beta   90.00
_cell.angle_gamma   90.00
#
_symmetry.space_group_name_H-M   'P 1'
#
loop_
_entity.id
_entity.type
_entity.pdbx_description
1 polymer ?
#
loop_
_entity_poly.entity_id
_entity_poly.type
_entity_poly.pdbx_seq_one_letter_code
_entity_poly.pdbx_strand_id
1 'polypeptide(L)'
;DSILKTARALVEDTKKLVAGAASNQEDLAKSAQDAVDSISRLTDTVKFGAASLGTEQSDAQVMLINAARDVASALSEMISATKFAYGREPNDPSIGALKDSAKNLVSNVTSLLKTVKTVEDESCRGTRALEAAIDSVNQELKMYEGVELPEDR
;
A
#
# COMPACT_ATOMS: atom_id res chain seq x y z
N ASP A 1 -2.09 8.63 0.30
CA ASP A 1 -2.76 8.87 -1.01
C ASP A 1 -1.97 8.41 -2.26
N SER A 2 -0.68 8.76 -2.40
CA SER A 2 0.13 8.34 -3.57
C SER A 2 0.25 6.81 -3.72
N ILE A 3 0.52 6.10 -2.62
CA ILE A 3 0.61 4.62 -2.58
C ILE A 3 -0.71 3.95 -3.01
N LEU A 4 -1.85 4.49 -2.58
CA LEU A 4 -3.17 3.98 -2.94
C LEU A 4 -3.43 4.10 -4.45
N LYS A 5 -3.03 5.21 -5.07
CA LYS A 5 -3.20 5.44 -6.51
C LYS A 5 -2.33 4.48 -7.33
N THR A 6 -1.07 4.31 -6.97
CA THR A 6 -0.15 3.38 -7.67
C THR A 6 -0.54 1.92 -7.47
N ALA A 7 -1.01 1.54 -6.28
CA ALA A 7 -1.53 0.20 -6.01
C ALA A 7 -2.78 -0.12 -6.85
N ARG A 8 -3.70 0.83 -6.99
CA ARG A 8 -4.88 0.66 -7.86
C ARG A 8 -4.50 0.52 -9.33
N ALA A 9 -3.55 1.32 -9.81
CA ALA A 9 -3.04 1.19 -11.18
C ALA A 9 -2.50 -0.23 -11.43
N LEU A 10 -1.73 -0.78 -10.49
CA LEU A 10 -1.20 -2.14 -10.59
C LEU A 10 -2.31 -3.21 -10.64
N VAL A 11 -3.42 -3.04 -9.91
CA VAL A 11 -4.58 -3.94 -9.98
C VAL A 11 -5.25 -3.88 -11.36
N GLU A 12 -5.33 -2.70 -11.98
CA GLU A 12 -5.86 -2.60 -13.34
C GLU A 12 -4.91 -3.23 -14.36
N ASP A 13 -3.59 -3.03 -14.22
CA ASP A 13 -2.59 -3.66 -15.09
C ASP A 13 -2.61 -5.19 -14.97
N THR A 14 -2.88 -5.72 -13.77
CA THR A 14 -3.12 -7.14 -13.52
C THR A 14 -4.27 -7.68 -14.39
N LYS A 15 -5.40 -6.96 -14.47
CA LYS A 15 -6.54 -7.36 -15.30
C LYS A 15 -6.18 -7.35 -16.78
N LYS A 16 -5.46 -6.30 -17.23
CA LYS A 16 -4.99 -6.19 -18.61
C LYS A 16 -4.05 -7.33 -18.98
N LEU A 17 -3.13 -7.73 -18.10
CA LEU A 17 -2.22 -8.86 -18.32
C LEU A 17 -2.98 -10.18 -18.51
N VAL A 18 -3.99 -10.45 -17.68
CA VAL A 18 -4.81 -11.65 -17.81
C VAL A 18 -5.60 -11.65 -19.13
N ALA A 19 -6.15 -10.49 -19.53
CA ALA A 19 -6.83 -10.35 -20.82
C ALA A 19 -5.87 -10.47 -22.02
N GLY A 20 -4.68 -9.88 -21.90
CA GLY A 20 -3.65 -9.84 -22.93
C GLY A 20 -3.07 -11.22 -23.25
N ALA A 21 -3.09 -12.17 -22.31
CA ALA A 21 -2.68 -13.55 -22.54
C ALA A 21 -3.50 -14.25 -23.65
N ALA A 22 -4.75 -13.83 -23.86
CA ALA A 22 -5.63 -14.32 -24.92
C ALA A 22 -5.69 -13.41 -26.17
N SER A 23 -4.97 -12.27 -26.15
CA SER A 23 -4.90 -11.31 -27.27
C SER A 23 -3.64 -11.58 -28.12
N ASN A 24 -2.98 -10.52 -28.59
CA ASN A 24 -1.74 -10.56 -29.35
C ASN A 24 -0.52 -10.15 -28.49
N GLN A 25 0.67 -10.42 -29.02
CA GLN A 25 1.94 -10.22 -28.34
C GLN A 25 2.23 -8.75 -28.03
N GLU A 26 1.78 -7.82 -28.88
CA GLU A 26 2.02 -6.39 -28.70
C GLU A 26 1.23 -5.84 -27.51
N ASP A 27 -0.06 -6.16 -27.43
CA ASP A 27 -0.93 -5.81 -26.30
C ASP A 27 -0.41 -6.40 -25.00
N LEU A 28 0.07 -7.65 -25.05
CA LEU A 28 0.62 -8.32 -23.89
C LEU A 28 1.93 -7.68 -23.43
N ALA A 29 2.85 -7.40 -24.35
CA ALA A 29 4.12 -6.75 -24.04
C ALA A 29 3.90 -5.36 -23.44
N LYS A 30 2.97 -4.60 -24.00
CA LYS A 30 2.57 -3.29 -23.46
C LYS A 30 1.97 -3.41 -22.05
N SER A 31 1.07 -4.36 -21.83
CA SER A 31 0.45 -4.59 -20.52
C SER A 31 1.49 -5.01 -19.47
N ALA A 32 2.49 -5.81 -19.86
CA ALA A 32 3.60 -6.18 -18.98
C ALA A 32 4.48 -4.98 -18.64
N GLN A 33 4.79 -4.14 -19.63
CA GLN A 33 5.56 -2.92 -19.38
C GLN A 33 4.81 -1.95 -18.47
N ASP A 34 3.52 -1.71 -18.72
CA ASP A 34 2.67 -0.87 -17.86
C ASP A 34 2.71 -1.36 -16.40
N ALA A 35 2.61 -2.69 -16.20
CA ALA A 35 2.68 -3.29 -14.87
C ALA A 35 4.06 -3.09 -14.20
N VAL A 36 5.16 -3.23 -14.95
CA VAL A 36 6.54 -2.98 -14.48
C VAL A 36 6.73 -1.52 -14.07
N ASP A 37 6.19 -0.57 -14.83
CA ASP A 37 6.25 0.85 -14.50
C ASP A 37 5.39 1.17 -13.27
N SER A 38 4.23 0.54 -13.14
CA SER A 38 3.34 0.66 -11.98
C SER A 38 3.98 0.12 -10.70
N ILE A 39 4.64 -1.06 -10.72
CA ILE A 39 5.33 -1.58 -9.53
C ILE A 39 6.56 -0.75 -9.14
N SER A 40 7.28 -0.20 -10.11
CA SER A 40 8.44 0.66 -9.84
C SER A 40 7.98 1.92 -9.10
N ARG A 41 6.94 2.58 -9.62
CA ARG A 41 6.31 3.74 -8.97
C ARG A 41 5.74 3.40 -7.60
N LEU A 42 5.06 2.26 -7.46
CA LEU A 42 4.53 1.80 -6.17
C LEU A 42 5.68 1.65 -5.15
N THR A 43 6.75 0.96 -5.54
CA THR A 43 7.90 0.71 -4.68
C THR A 43 8.57 2.02 -4.24
N ASP A 44 8.73 2.99 -5.14
CA ASP A 44 9.31 4.30 -4.81
C ASP A 44 8.41 5.08 -3.85
N THR A 45 7.10 5.13 -4.11
CA THR A 45 6.16 5.80 -3.20
C THR A 45 6.11 5.16 -1.82
N VAL A 46 6.25 3.83 -1.72
CA VAL A 46 6.36 3.13 -0.43
C VAL A 46 7.68 3.44 0.27
N LYS A 47 8.82 3.46 -0.45
CA LYS A 47 10.12 3.83 0.12
C LYS A 47 10.11 5.26 0.68
N PHE A 48 9.57 6.21 -0.06
CA PHE A 48 9.42 7.59 0.42
C PHE A 48 8.47 7.68 1.62
N GLY A 49 7.35 6.93 1.58
CA GLY A 49 6.44 6.82 2.70
C GLY A 49 7.12 6.28 3.96
N ALA A 50 7.87 5.19 3.84
CA ALA A 50 8.62 4.60 4.95
C ALA A 50 9.67 5.58 5.50
N ALA A 51 10.46 6.21 4.63
CA ALA A 51 11.49 7.18 5.04
C ALA A 51 10.88 8.36 5.82
N SER A 52 9.67 8.80 5.46
CA SER A 52 8.99 9.92 6.12
C SER A 52 8.59 9.66 7.58
N LEU A 53 8.50 8.39 8.00
CA LEU A 53 8.17 8.02 9.38
C LEU A 53 9.31 8.29 10.37
N GLY A 54 10.52 8.52 9.87
CA GLY A 54 11.70 8.69 10.71
C GLY A 54 12.20 7.39 11.35
N THR A 55 13.43 7.42 11.87
CA THR A 55 14.13 6.23 12.38
C THR A 55 13.52 5.63 13.65
N GLU A 56 12.67 6.38 14.35
CA GLU A 56 11.99 5.93 15.57
C GLU A 56 10.86 4.92 15.28
N GLN A 57 10.37 4.86 14.04
CA GLN A 57 9.34 3.92 13.61
C GLN A 57 9.92 2.81 12.70
N SER A 58 11.12 2.30 13.01
CA SER A 58 11.84 1.32 12.18
C SER A 58 11.02 0.08 11.84
N ASP A 59 10.21 -0.42 12.78
CA ASP A 59 9.36 -1.60 12.55
C ASP A 59 8.28 -1.32 11.50
N ALA A 60 7.67 -0.14 11.53
CA ALA A 60 6.70 0.30 10.52
C ALA A 60 7.36 0.47 9.14
N GLN A 61 8.58 1.00 9.10
CA GLN A 61 9.36 1.11 7.86
C GLN A 61 9.62 -0.27 7.24
N VAL A 62 10.07 -1.23 8.06
CA VAL A 62 10.34 -2.61 7.63
C VAL A 62 9.06 -3.28 7.14
N MET A 63 7.94 -3.12 7.85
CA MET A 63 6.64 -3.67 7.43
C MET A 63 6.21 -3.14 6.05
N LEU A 64 6.30 -1.82 5.81
CA LEU A 64 5.96 -1.22 4.52
C LEU A 64 6.85 -1.73 3.39
N ILE A 65 8.18 -1.76 3.61
CA ILE A 65 9.14 -2.18 2.59
C ILE A 65 8.97 -3.67 2.25
N ASN A 66 8.76 -4.53 3.25
CA ASN A 66 8.51 -5.95 3.01
C ASN A 66 7.19 -6.17 2.25
N ALA A 67 6.12 -5.46 2.63
CA ALA A 67 4.86 -5.58 1.90
C ALA A 67 4.99 -5.14 0.43
N ALA A 68 5.77 -4.09 0.12
CA ALA A 68 6.06 -3.72 -1.27
C ALA A 68 6.91 -4.76 -2.01
N ARG A 69 7.89 -5.37 -1.33
CA ARG A 69 8.70 -6.47 -1.88
C ARG A 69 7.85 -7.69 -2.24
N ASP A 70 6.89 -8.03 -1.39
CA ASP A 70 6.00 -9.18 -1.63
C ASP A 70 5.11 -8.93 -2.86
N VAL A 71 4.59 -7.71 -3.02
CA VAL A 71 3.87 -7.30 -4.24
C VAL A 71 4.77 -7.39 -5.48
N ALA A 72 6.01 -6.90 -5.40
CA ALA A 72 6.94 -6.96 -6.53
C ALA A 72 7.28 -8.41 -6.93
N SER A 73 7.46 -9.29 -5.94
CA SER A 73 7.73 -10.70 -6.17
C SER A 73 6.52 -11.40 -6.82
N ALA A 74 5.32 -11.15 -6.30
CA ALA A 74 4.08 -11.68 -6.88
C ALA A 74 3.83 -11.20 -8.31
N LEU A 75 4.18 -9.94 -8.64
CA LEU A 75 4.09 -9.45 -10.01
C LEU A 75 5.09 -10.15 -10.93
N SER A 76 6.33 -10.36 -10.48
CA SER A 76 7.34 -11.09 -11.26
C SER A 76 6.88 -12.51 -11.58
N GLU A 77 6.30 -13.21 -10.60
CA GLU A 77 5.72 -14.54 -10.80
C GLU A 77 4.55 -14.49 -11.79
N MET A 78 3.68 -13.50 -11.68
CA MET A 78 2.54 -13.33 -12.58
C MET A 78 2.98 -13.06 -14.02
N ILE A 79 3.92 -12.14 -14.26
CA ILE A 79 4.47 -11.87 -15.60
C ILE A 79 5.06 -13.14 -16.21
N SER A 80 5.76 -13.93 -15.40
CA SER A 80 6.28 -15.25 -15.81
C SER A 80 5.14 -16.21 -16.19
N ALA A 81 4.10 -16.32 -15.37
CA ALA A 81 2.93 -17.14 -15.67
C ALA A 81 2.21 -16.68 -16.96
N THR A 82 2.13 -15.37 -17.19
CA THR A 82 1.54 -14.79 -18.41
C THR A 82 2.30 -15.23 -19.67
N LYS A 83 3.64 -15.30 -19.61
CA LYS A 83 4.46 -15.80 -20.72
C LYS A 83 4.13 -17.24 -21.10
N PHE A 84 3.85 -18.11 -20.13
CA PHE A 84 3.49 -19.51 -20.38
C PHE A 84 2.06 -19.67 -20.89
N ALA A 85 1.16 -18.81 -20.43
CA ALA A 85 -0.25 -18.77 -20.77
C ALA A 85 -0.55 -18.18 -22.16
N TYR A 86 0.36 -17.36 -22.70
CA TYR A 86 0.13 -16.66 -23.97
C TYR A 86 -0.14 -17.61 -25.14
N GLY A 87 -1.24 -17.35 -25.87
CA GLY A 87 -1.64 -18.14 -27.04
C GLY A 87 -2.11 -19.56 -26.74
N ARG A 88 -2.33 -19.89 -25.46
CA ARG A 88 -2.87 -21.19 -25.03
C ARG A 88 -4.39 -21.20 -25.08
N GLU A 89 -4.96 -22.40 -25.28
CA GLU A 89 -6.40 -22.62 -25.22
C GLU A 89 -6.96 -22.32 -23.81
N PRO A 90 -8.23 -21.89 -23.67
CA PRO A 90 -8.80 -21.52 -22.35
C PRO A 90 -8.77 -22.61 -21.27
N ASN A 91 -8.72 -23.89 -21.67
CA ASN A 91 -8.66 -25.05 -20.77
C ASN A 91 -7.22 -25.50 -20.45
N ASP A 92 -6.20 -24.82 -20.98
CA ASP A 92 -4.80 -25.14 -20.70
C ASP A 92 -4.46 -24.86 -19.22
N PRO A 93 -3.74 -25.77 -18.53
CA PRO A 93 -3.33 -25.56 -17.13
C PRO A 93 -2.59 -24.24 -16.88
N SER A 94 -1.85 -23.74 -17.88
CA SER A 94 -1.11 -22.47 -17.80
C SER A 94 -2.03 -21.26 -17.63
N ILE A 95 -3.26 -21.31 -18.20
CA ILE A 95 -4.29 -20.28 -17.99
C ILE A 95 -4.77 -20.30 -16.53
N GLY A 96 -4.91 -21.51 -15.94
CA GLY A 96 -5.22 -21.68 -14.52
C GLY A 96 -4.14 -21.07 -13.63
N ALA A 97 -2.87 -21.40 -13.89
CA ALA A 97 -1.72 -20.85 -13.16
C ALA A 97 -1.65 -19.32 -13.26
N LEU A 98 -1.92 -18.74 -14.44
CA LEU A 98 -2.00 -17.29 -14.61
C LEU A 98 -3.09 -16.69 -13.72
N LYS A 99 -4.30 -17.25 -13.72
CA LYS A 99 -5.41 -16.74 -12.88
C LYS A 99 -5.06 -16.81 -11.39
N ASP A 100 -4.40 -17.86 -10.94
CA ASP A 100 -4.01 -18.01 -9.53
C ASP A 100 -2.87 -17.07 -9.15
N SER A 101 -1.88 -16.86 -10.03
CA SER A 101 -0.85 -15.83 -9.82
C SER A 101 -1.44 -14.41 -9.75
N ALA A 102 -2.44 -14.10 -10.57
CA ALA A 102 -3.14 -12.81 -10.55
C ALA A 102 -3.90 -12.61 -9.23
N LYS A 103 -4.59 -13.64 -8.72
CA LYS A 103 -5.23 -13.59 -7.39
C LYS A 103 -4.19 -13.37 -6.28
N ASN A 104 -3.05 -14.05 -6.36
CA ASN A 104 -1.96 -13.88 -5.39
C ASN A 104 -1.43 -12.44 -5.39
N LEU A 105 -1.22 -11.84 -6.57
CA LEU A 105 -0.81 -10.44 -6.68
C LEU A 105 -1.83 -9.48 -6.05
N VAL A 106 -3.12 -9.64 -6.36
CA VAL A 106 -4.19 -8.79 -5.78
C VAL A 106 -4.28 -8.95 -4.26
N SER A 107 -4.08 -10.18 -3.75
CA SER A 107 -4.01 -10.44 -2.31
C SER A 107 -2.85 -9.68 -1.66
N ASN A 108 -1.65 -9.75 -2.26
CA ASN A 108 -0.47 -9.01 -1.78
C ASN A 108 -0.69 -7.49 -1.81
N VAL A 109 -1.30 -6.96 -2.88
CA VAL A 109 -1.66 -5.53 -2.94
C VAL A 109 -2.64 -5.18 -1.82
N THR A 110 -3.64 -6.01 -1.56
CA THR A 110 -4.60 -5.80 -0.47
C THR A 110 -3.91 -5.80 0.90
N SER A 111 -2.96 -6.71 1.13
CA SER A 111 -2.16 -6.76 2.35
C SER A 111 -1.29 -5.51 2.51
N LEU A 112 -0.64 -5.03 1.45
CA LEU A 112 0.10 -3.77 1.47
C LEU A 112 -0.81 -2.60 1.88
N LEU A 113 -2.01 -2.49 1.31
CA LEU A 113 -2.94 -1.41 1.66
C LEU A 113 -3.39 -1.48 3.13
N LYS A 114 -3.55 -2.68 3.69
CA LYS A 114 -3.82 -2.85 5.12
C LYS A 114 -2.63 -2.39 5.96
N THR A 115 -1.40 -2.76 5.59
CA THR A 115 -0.18 -2.32 6.27
C THR A 115 -0.04 -0.80 6.25
N VAL A 116 -0.26 -0.16 5.10
CA VAL A 116 -0.24 1.31 4.97
C VAL A 116 -1.21 1.95 5.94
N LYS A 117 -2.46 1.45 5.98
CA LYS A 117 -3.48 1.97 6.90
C LYS A 117 -3.07 1.81 8.36
N THR A 118 -2.59 0.63 8.76
CA THR A 118 -2.13 0.38 10.12
C THR A 118 -1.01 1.34 10.53
N VAL A 119 -0.05 1.59 9.62
CA VAL A 119 1.05 2.51 9.88
C VAL A 119 0.58 3.97 9.95
N GLU A 120 -0.31 4.40 9.05
CA GLU A 120 -0.92 5.74 9.08
C GLU A 120 -1.69 5.97 10.39
N ASP A 121 -2.48 4.99 10.84
CA ASP A 121 -3.27 5.06 12.08
C ASP A 121 -2.36 5.22 13.32
N GLU A 122 -1.25 4.48 13.37
CA GLU A 122 -0.27 4.54 14.45
C GLU A 122 0.52 5.85 14.45
N SER A 123 0.94 6.33 13.27
CA SER A 123 1.60 7.63 13.12
C SER A 123 0.70 8.79 13.59
N CYS A 124 -0.60 8.74 13.26
CA CYS A 124 -1.58 9.73 13.74
C CYS A 124 -1.91 9.62 15.23
N ARG A 125 -1.54 8.52 15.91
CA ARG A 125 -1.89 8.32 17.33
C ARG A 125 -1.14 9.29 18.23
N GLY A 126 0.14 9.52 17.98
CA GLY A 126 0.97 10.46 18.74
C GLY A 126 0.47 11.90 18.62
N THR A 127 0.15 12.35 17.41
CA THR A 127 -0.42 13.67 17.16
C THR A 127 -1.73 13.87 17.93
N ARG A 128 -2.66 12.91 17.86
CA ARG A 128 -3.94 12.98 18.59
C ARG A 128 -3.76 12.99 20.11
N ALA A 129 -2.80 12.23 20.63
CA ALA A 129 -2.49 12.23 22.06
C ALA A 129 -1.94 13.59 22.52
N LEU A 130 -1.09 14.22 21.70
CA LEU A 130 -0.57 15.56 21.97
C LEU A 130 -1.67 16.62 21.94
N GLU A 131 -2.55 16.58 20.94
CA GLU A 131 -3.72 17.47 20.85
C GLU A 131 -4.61 17.36 22.10
N ALA A 132 -4.91 16.13 22.54
CA ALA A 132 -5.68 15.89 23.75
C ALA A 132 -4.98 16.41 25.03
N ALA A 133 -3.64 16.29 25.10
CA ALA A 133 -2.88 16.85 26.21
C ALA A 133 -2.91 18.38 26.24
N ILE A 134 -2.80 19.02 25.07
CA ILE A 134 -2.93 20.48 24.94
C ILE A 134 -4.31 20.95 25.39
N ASP A 135 -5.38 20.27 24.97
CA ASP A 135 -6.75 20.58 25.36
C ASP A 135 -6.95 20.45 26.88
N SER A 136 -6.38 19.40 27.49
CA SER A 136 -6.41 19.18 28.93
C SER A 136 -5.70 20.32 29.70
N VAL A 137 -4.51 20.74 29.25
CA VAL A 137 -3.78 21.86 29.86
C VAL A 137 -4.58 23.16 29.75
N ASN A 138 -5.15 23.45 28.59
CA ASN A 138 -5.99 24.64 28.40
C ASN A 138 -7.25 24.62 29.27
N GLN A 139 -7.83 23.44 29.52
CA GLN A 139 -8.97 23.30 30.42
C GLN A 139 -8.57 23.57 31.87
N GLU A 140 -7.45 23.03 32.34
CA GLU A 140 -6.94 23.29 33.69
C GLU A 140 -6.58 24.77 33.90
N LEU A 141 -5.97 25.43 32.91
CA LEU A 141 -5.67 26.86 32.96
C LEU A 141 -6.93 27.70 33.13
N LYS A 142 -7.98 27.43 32.35
CA LYS A 142 -9.28 28.12 32.50
C LYS A 142 -9.91 27.89 33.88
N MET A 143 -9.77 26.68 34.43
CA MET A 143 -10.25 26.39 35.78
C MET A 143 -9.45 27.18 36.82
N TYR A 144 -8.13 27.26 36.69
CA TYR A 144 -7.28 28.01 37.60
C TYR A 144 -7.58 29.51 37.56
N GLU A 145 -7.71 30.11 36.37
CA GLU A 145 -8.07 31.53 36.20
C GLU A 145 -9.49 31.85 36.68
N GLY A 146 -10.41 30.88 36.61
CA GLY A 146 -11.79 31.02 37.08
C GLY A 146 -11.96 30.86 38.60
N VAL A 147 -10.92 30.41 39.33
CA VAL A 147 -10.93 30.34 40.80
C VAL A 147 -10.44 31.68 41.35
N GLU A 148 -11.37 32.61 41.56
CA GLU A 148 -11.13 33.79 42.37
C GLU A 148 -10.96 33.33 43.84
N LEU A 149 -9.78 33.57 44.42
CA LEU A 149 -9.48 33.18 45.82
C LEU A 149 -10.49 33.86 46.76
N PRO A 150 -11.08 33.15 47.74
CA PRO A 150 -11.83 33.82 48.80
C PRO A 150 -10.90 34.80 49.51
N GLU A 151 -11.24 36.09 49.53
CA GLU A 151 -10.57 37.03 50.43
C GLU A 151 -10.79 36.55 51.87
N ASP A 152 -9.71 36.11 52.52
CA ASP A 152 -9.71 35.85 53.97
C ASP A 152 -10.18 37.13 54.69
N ARG A 153 -11.39 37.08 55.27
CA ARG A 153 -11.97 38.11 56.13
C ARG A 153 -12.22 37.59 57.53
#